data_AF-A0A813JKA2-F1
#
_entry.id   AF-A0A813JKA2-F1
#
_cell.length_a   1.000
_cell.length_b   1.000
_cell.length_c   1.000
_cell.angle_alpha   90.00
_cell.angle_beta   90.00
_cell.angle_gamma   90.00
#
_symmetry.space_group_name_H-M   'P 1'
#
loop_
_entity.id
_entity.type
_entity.pdbx_description
1 polymer ?
#
loop_
_entity_poly.entity_id
_entity_poly.type
_entity_poly.pdbx_seq_one_letter_code
_entity_poly.pdbx_strand_id
1 'polypeptide(L)'
;VPPQSPPAGPDDVGVRAFGTLGERKARIAEVEASSARWTTATEDLEAAKQRNATWIEEMRNWREERTSAPGGAAAAPFAETRDGLRVGLRLRLEKCAILKDAVLDNKCVDAEPVRVAIAEAEAAGAGAWDVELMEKAGSKLRMLESATSFKEALVAAEAKVEVAHASAGETAELSSEAQEAAATAAAEAATAAATLGEALSTFKACLKDCAVKSIPVPEEVSNEEPLTRASALLEQEHAAAAARAQAQAAAATLGMEADSA
;
A
#
# COMPACT_ATOMS: atom_id res chain seq x y z
N VAL A 1 -22.03 91.13 -48.35
CA VAL A 1 -23.49 91.11 -48.13
C VAL A 1 -23.97 89.72 -48.52
N PRO A 2 -24.32 88.85 -47.56
CA PRO A 2 -24.79 87.50 -47.90
C PRO A 2 -26.09 87.61 -48.71
N PRO A 3 -26.26 86.80 -49.77
CA PRO A 3 -27.47 86.83 -50.59
C PRO A 3 -28.68 86.53 -49.70
N GLN A 4 -29.67 87.43 -49.74
CA GLN A 4 -30.95 87.21 -49.09
C GLN A 4 -31.64 86.05 -49.80
N SER A 5 -31.83 84.94 -49.08
CA SER A 5 -32.59 83.81 -49.58
C SER A 5 -34.02 84.25 -49.96
N PRO A 6 -34.57 83.77 -51.07
CA PRO A 6 -35.94 84.11 -51.49
C PRO A 6 -36.95 83.75 -50.40
N PRO A 7 -38.06 84.51 -50.27
CA PRO A 7 -39.09 84.25 -49.28
C PRO A 7 -39.65 82.84 -49.51
N ALA A 8 -39.63 82.02 -48.45
CA ALA A 8 -40.09 80.64 -48.48
C ALA A 8 -41.53 80.58 -49.03
N GLY A 9 -41.71 79.90 -50.16
CA GLY A 9 -43.03 79.63 -50.71
C GLY A 9 -43.85 78.77 -49.73
N PRO A 10 -45.18 78.77 -49.84
CA PRO A 10 -46.08 78.02 -48.94
C PRO A 10 -45.74 76.53 -48.84
N ASP A 11 -45.16 75.95 -49.89
CA ASP A 11 -44.71 74.55 -49.93
C ASP A 11 -43.49 74.28 -49.03
N ASP A 12 -42.59 75.26 -48.86
CA ASP A 12 -41.38 75.13 -48.03
C ASP A 12 -41.70 75.27 -46.52
N VAL A 13 -42.78 75.99 -46.18
CA VAL A 13 -43.35 76.05 -44.82
C VAL A 13 -44.03 74.72 -44.46
N GLY A 14 -44.71 74.09 -45.42
CA GLY A 14 -45.31 72.75 -45.26
C GLY A 14 -44.25 71.69 -44.95
N VAL A 15 -43.17 71.61 -45.74
CA VAL A 15 -42.09 70.63 -45.55
C VAL A 15 -41.40 70.80 -44.18
N ARG A 16 -41.15 72.04 -43.71
CA ARG A 16 -40.60 72.28 -42.36
C ARG A 16 -41.60 71.95 -41.24
N ALA A 17 -42.88 72.21 -41.44
CA ALA A 17 -43.91 71.85 -40.46
C ALA A 17 -44.07 70.32 -40.32
N PHE A 18 -43.98 69.56 -41.42
CA PHE A 18 -43.96 68.10 -41.37
C PHE A 18 -42.68 67.54 -40.73
N GLY A 19 -41.52 68.15 -40.97
CA GLY A 19 -40.26 67.77 -40.33
C GLY A 19 -40.25 67.94 -38.81
N THR A 20 -40.73 69.09 -38.33
CA THR A 20 -40.84 69.38 -36.88
C THR A 20 -41.88 68.49 -36.17
N LEU A 21 -42.97 68.13 -36.86
CA LEU A 21 -43.97 67.19 -36.33
C LEU A 21 -43.44 65.75 -36.26
N GLY A 22 -42.66 65.33 -37.27
CA GLY A 22 -41.95 64.05 -37.27
C GLY A 22 -40.91 63.96 -36.15
N GLU A 23 -40.10 65.00 -35.99
CA GLU A 23 -39.11 65.09 -34.91
C GLU A 23 -39.78 65.06 -33.53
N ARG A 24 -40.89 65.79 -33.34
CA ARG A 24 -41.66 65.74 -32.10
C ARG A 24 -42.20 64.34 -31.80
N LYS A 25 -42.74 63.64 -32.81
CA LYS A 25 -43.21 62.26 -32.66
C LYS A 25 -42.07 61.30 -32.32
N ALA A 26 -40.91 61.44 -32.95
CA ALA A 26 -39.73 60.64 -32.66
C ALA A 26 -39.23 60.87 -31.24
N ARG A 27 -39.16 62.13 -30.78
CA ARG A 27 -38.80 62.48 -29.40
C ARG A 27 -39.79 61.91 -28.38
N ILE A 28 -41.10 61.98 -28.66
CA ILE A 28 -42.12 61.37 -27.79
C ILE A 28 -41.90 59.86 -27.69
N ALA A 29 -41.73 59.17 -28.82
CA ALA A 29 -41.47 57.73 -28.84
C ALA A 29 -40.17 57.34 -28.12
N GLU A 30 -39.11 58.16 -28.22
CA GLU A 30 -37.85 57.94 -27.51
C GLU A 30 -37.99 58.14 -26.00
N VAL A 31 -38.74 59.16 -25.56
CA VAL A 31 -39.05 59.39 -24.16
C VAL A 31 -39.89 58.24 -23.60
N GLU A 32 -40.89 57.77 -24.34
CA GLU A 32 -41.71 56.61 -23.95
C GLU A 32 -40.86 55.34 -23.84
N ALA A 33 -40.00 55.05 -24.83
CA ALA A 33 -39.11 53.89 -24.79
C ALA A 33 -38.08 53.99 -23.63
N SER A 34 -37.57 55.19 -23.36
CA SER A 34 -36.63 55.42 -22.25
C SER A 34 -37.32 55.32 -20.89
N SER A 35 -38.54 55.83 -20.78
CA SER A 35 -39.38 55.67 -19.60
C SER A 35 -39.69 54.19 -19.35
N ALA A 36 -40.06 53.43 -20.39
CA ALA A 36 -40.33 51.99 -20.28
C ALA A 36 -39.09 51.20 -19.84
N ARG A 37 -37.91 51.52 -20.40
CA ARG A 37 -36.65 50.91 -19.96
C ARG A 37 -36.33 51.24 -18.51
N TRP A 38 -36.56 52.48 -18.11
CA TRP A 38 -36.35 52.89 -16.72
C TRP A 38 -37.29 52.17 -15.76
N THR A 39 -38.59 52.05 -16.09
CA THR A 39 -39.56 51.33 -15.26
C THR A 39 -39.17 49.87 -15.11
N THR A 40 -38.84 49.18 -16.20
CA THR A 40 -38.38 47.78 -16.14
C THR A 40 -37.10 47.64 -15.31
N ALA A 41 -36.12 48.53 -15.51
CA ALA A 41 -34.89 48.50 -14.72
C ALA A 41 -35.14 48.73 -13.22
N THR A 42 -36.09 49.60 -12.86
CA THR A 42 -36.47 49.82 -11.46
C THR A 42 -37.20 48.62 -10.86
N GLU A 43 -38.09 47.98 -11.62
CA GLU A 43 -38.79 46.76 -11.20
C GLU A 43 -37.80 45.60 -10.99
N ASP A 44 -36.89 45.40 -11.92
CA ASP A 44 -35.83 44.37 -11.82
C ASP A 44 -34.91 44.62 -10.62
N LEU A 45 -34.57 45.88 -10.36
CA LEU A 45 -33.75 46.28 -9.23
C LEU A 45 -34.46 46.03 -7.90
N GLU A 46 -35.75 46.35 -7.78
CA GLU A 46 -36.54 46.04 -6.59
C GLU A 46 -36.71 44.52 -6.39
N ALA A 47 -36.95 43.77 -7.47
CA ALA A 47 -37.00 42.30 -7.42
C ALA A 47 -35.64 41.69 -7.00
N ALA A 48 -34.52 42.25 -7.46
CA ALA A 48 -33.18 41.83 -7.04
C ALA A 48 -32.93 42.17 -5.56
N LYS A 49 -33.34 43.34 -5.08
CA LYS A 49 -33.25 43.71 -3.66
C LYS A 49 -34.02 42.75 -2.77
N GLN A 50 -35.24 42.39 -3.16
CA GLN A 50 -36.07 41.45 -2.41
C GLN A 50 -35.41 40.06 -2.33
N ARG A 51 -34.91 39.52 -3.46
CA ARG A 51 -34.17 38.24 -3.47
C ARG A 51 -32.89 38.28 -2.64
N ASN A 52 -32.15 39.37 -2.68
CA ASN A 52 -30.96 39.53 -1.86
C ASN A 52 -31.32 39.60 -0.37
N ALA A 53 -32.40 40.29 -0.01
CA ALA A 53 -32.88 40.35 1.37
C ALA A 53 -33.27 38.96 1.89
N THR A 54 -34.00 38.17 1.11
CA THR A 54 -34.35 36.79 1.49
C THR A 54 -33.13 35.90 1.65
N TRP A 55 -32.14 35.98 0.76
CA TRP A 55 -30.90 35.21 0.89
C TRP A 55 -30.07 35.61 2.10
N ILE A 56 -30.02 36.89 2.44
CA ILE A 56 -29.32 37.36 3.63
C ILE A 56 -30.00 36.81 4.89
N GLU A 57 -31.33 36.81 4.94
CA GLU A 57 -32.10 36.26 6.05
C GLU A 57 -31.94 34.74 6.16
N GLU A 58 -32.01 34.00 5.05
CA GLU A 58 -31.72 32.56 5.00
C GLU A 58 -30.31 32.24 5.52
N MET A 59 -29.30 32.98 5.09
CA MET A 59 -27.91 32.81 5.53
C MET A 59 -27.74 33.16 7.01
N ARG A 60 -28.49 34.13 7.53
CA ARG A 60 -28.50 34.49 8.95
C ARG A 60 -29.14 33.39 9.77
N ASN A 61 -30.33 32.91 9.38
CA ASN A 61 -31.03 31.82 10.05
C ASN A 61 -30.17 30.55 10.05
N TRP A 62 -29.55 30.20 8.92
CA TRP A 62 -28.64 29.06 8.82
C TRP A 62 -27.43 29.18 9.76
N ARG A 63 -26.87 30.39 9.93
CA ARG A 63 -25.77 30.64 10.88
C ARG A 63 -26.26 30.53 12.31
N GLU A 64 -27.39 31.15 12.64
CA GLU A 64 -27.97 31.14 13.99
C GLU A 64 -28.35 29.71 14.39
N GLU A 65 -29.01 28.92 13.53
CA GLU A 65 -29.31 27.50 13.79
C GLU A 65 -28.05 26.69 14.10
N ARG A 66 -26.94 26.95 13.40
CA ARG A 66 -25.67 26.21 13.60
C ARG A 66 -24.81 26.71 14.75
N THR A 67 -24.99 27.95 15.19
CA THR A 67 -24.21 28.55 16.29
C THR A 67 -24.96 28.61 17.61
N SER A 68 -26.30 28.53 17.57
CA SER A 68 -27.18 28.47 18.75
C SER A 68 -27.24 27.08 19.39
N ALA A 69 -26.72 26.04 18.73
CA ALA A 69 -26.57 24.73 19.34
C ALA A 69 -25.66 24.82 20.59
N PRO A 70 -25.97 24.11 21.69
CA PRO A 70 -25.15 24.13 22.91
C PRO A 70 -23.70 23.72 22.58
N GLY A 71 -22.76 24.66 22.69
CA GLY A 71 -21.34 24.50 22.33
C GLY A 71 -20.88 25.20 21.04
N GLY A 72 -21.75 25.97 20.39
CA GLY A 72 -21.41 26.88 19.30
C GLY A 72 -20.96 26.17 18.01
N ALA A 73 -20.17 26.86 17.17
CA ALA A 73 -19.64 26.28 15.92
C ALA A 73 -18.77 25.01 16.12
N ALA A 74 -18.29 24.78 17.35
CA ALA A 74 -17.53 23.59 17.73
C ALA A 74 -18.42 22.38 18.02
N ALA A 75 -19.70 22.57 18.37
CA ALA A 75 -20.67 21.50 18.62
C ALA A 75 -21.46 21.07 17.37
N ALA A 76 -21.12 21.62 16.21
CA ALA A 76 -21.74 21.17 14.98
C ALA A 76 -21.30 19.73 14.67
N PRO A 77 -22.20 18.82 14.26
CA PRO A 77 -21.90 17.39 14.07
C PRO A 77 -20.78 17.12 13.04
N PHE A 78 -20.52 18.08 12.15
CA PHE A 78 -19.41 17.99 11.20
C PHE A 78 -18.04 18.23 11.85
N ALA A 79 -17.96 18.99 12.95
CA ALA A 79 -16.70 19.32 13.61
C ALA A 79 -16.10 18.06 14.26
N GLU A 80 -16.91 17.32 15.01
CA GLU A 80 -16.52 16.03 15.59
C GLU A 80 -16.12 15.02 14.52
N THR A 81 -16.92 14.89 13.46
CA THR A 81 -16.61 13.99 12.33
C THR A 81 -15.28 14.37 11.66
N ARG A 82 -15.07 15.66 11.39
CA ARG A 82 -13.84 16.17 10.80
C ARG A 82 -12.64 15.94 11.71
N ASP A 83 -12.77 16.19 13.00
CA ASP A 83 -11.68 16.02 13.94
C ASP A 83 -11.37 14.53 14.17
N GLY A 84 -12.38 13.66 14.19
CA GLY A 84 -12.21 12.21 14.13
C GLY A 84 -11.48 11.74 12.86
N LEU A 85 -11.83 12.27 11.69
CA LEU A 85 -11.12 11.98 10.43
C LEU A 85 -9.67 12.46 10.47
N ARG A 86 -9.40 13.63 11.06
CA ARG A 86 -8.04 14.15 11.22
C ARG A 86 -7.20 13.28 12.16
N VAL A 87 -7.77 12.87 13.29
CA VAL A 87 -7.11 11.96 14.24
C VAL A 87 -6.82 10.62 13.57
N GLY A 88 -7.81 10.04 12.90
CA GLY A 88 -7.63 8.77 12.18
C GLY A 88 -6.60 8.85 11.06
N LEU A 89 -6.54 9.96 10.32
CA LEU A 89 -5.51 10.18 9.29
C LEU A 89 -4.12 10.31 9.90
N ARG A 90 -3.96 11.08 10.99
CA ARG A 90 -2.66 11.21 11.68
C ARG A 90 -2.18 9.86 12.20
N LEU A 91 -3.06 9.10 12.84
CA LEU A 91 -2.74 7.76 13.35
C LEU A 91 -2.27 6.84 12.22
N ARG A 92 -2.97 6.83 11.08
CA ARG A 92 -2.55 6.08 9.90
C ARG A 92 -1.16 6.47 9.41
N LEU A 93 -0.92 7.77 9.25
CA LEU A 93 0.38 8.27 8.79
C LEU A 93 1.51 7.91 9.76
N GLU A 94 1.26 8.00 11.06
CA GLU A 94 2.19 7.59 12.12
C GLU A 94 2.51 6.09 12.03
N LYS A 95 1.51 5.22 11.94
CA LYS A 95 1.71 3.77 11.81
C LYS A 95 2.40 3.39 10.50
N CYS A 96 2.08 4.06 9.39
CA CYS A 96 2.80 3.90 8.12
C CYS A 96 4.27 4.32 8.24
N ALA A 97 4.59 5.39 8.98
CA ALA A 97 5.96 5.82 9.19
C ALA A 97 6.74 4.78 10.00
N ILE A 98 6.18 4.28 11.11
CA ILE A 98 6.78 3.20 11.91
C ILE A 98 7.03 1.96 11.06
N LEU A 99 6.05 1.57 10.23
CA LEU A 99 6.20 0.44 9.31
C LEU A 99 7.30 0.68 8.27
N LYS A 100 7.39 1.89 7.69
CA LYS A 100 8.46 2.26 6.76
C LYS A 100 9.82 2.14 7.42
N ASP A 101 9.96 2.67 8.63
CA ASP A 101 11.21 2.59 9.38
C ASP A 101 11.60 1.13 9.65
N ALA A 102 10.66 0.29 10.10
CA ALA A 102 10.92 -1.14 10.32
C ALA A 102 11.28 -1.90 9.04
N VAL A 103 10.64 -1.58 7.91
CA VAL A 103 10.91 -2.21 6.61
C VAL A 103 12.25 -1.76 6.02
N LEU A 104 12.60 -0.49 6.18
CA LEU A 104 13.84 0.08 5.64
C LEU A 104 15.05 -0.07 6.57
N ASP A 105 14.85 -0.49 7.81
CA ASP A 105 15.96 -0.73 8.73
C ASP A 105 16.76 -1.99 8.34
N ASN A 106 17.97 -1.79 7.81
CA ASN A 106 18.91 -2.85 7.46
C ASN A 106 19.41 -3.61 8.70
N LYS A 107 19.25 -3.08 9.91
CA LYS A 107 19.70 -3.71 11.16
C LYS A 107 18.62 -4.56 11.83
N CYS A 108 17.40 -4.55 11.30
CA CYS A 108 16.31 -5.33 11.84
C CYS A 108 16.45 -6.80 11.43
N VAL A 109 17.01 -7.61 12.34
CA VAL A 109 17.20 -9.06 12.18
C VAL A 109 16.03 -9.85 12.75
N ASP A 110 15.35 -9.29 13.76
CA ASP A 110 14.21 -9.93 14.40
C ASP A 110 12.91 -9.72 13.60
N ALA A 111 12.14 -10.78 13.41
CA ALA A 111 10.85 -10.73 12.71
C ALA A 111 9.75 -10.01 13.51
N GLU A 112 9.85 -10.01 14.85
CA GLU A 112 8.78 -9.54 15.73
C GLU A 112 8.47 -8.03 15.58
N PRO A 113 9.45 -7.11 15.55
CA PRO A 113 9.16 -5.69 15.34
C PRO A 113 8.43 -5.41 14.02
N VAL A 114 8.81 -6.10 12.94
CA VAL A 114 8.14 -5.97 11.64
C VAL A 114 6.71 -6.51 11.71
N ARG A 115 6.50 -7.65 12.37
CA ARG A 115 5.18 -8.26 12.57
C ARG A 115 4.23 -7.33 13.36
N VAL A 116 4.72 -6.75 14.46
CA VAL A 116 3.96 -5.78 15.27
C VAL A 116 3.63 -4.54 14.43
N ALA A 117 4.60 -3.98 13.70
CA ALA A 117 4.37 -2.80 12.87
C ALA A 117 3.33 -3.05 11.77
N ILE A 118 3.34 -4.24 11.14
CA ILE A 118 2.32 -4.66 10.16
C ILE A 118 0.94 -4.70 10.82
N ALA A 119 0.80 -5.38 11.96
CA ALA A 119 -0.47 -5.52 12.66
C ALA A 119 -1.06 -4.16 13.07
N GLU A 120 -0.22 -3.26 13.59
CA GLU A 120 -0.65 -1.90 13.96
C GLU A 120 -1.05 -1.06 12.73
N ALA A 121 -0.31 -1.18 11.63
CA ALA A 121 -0.63 -0.49 10.38
C ALA A 121 -1.94 -1.02 9.77
N GLU A 122 -2.19 -2.33 9.79
CA GLU A 122 -3.45 -2.93 9.38
C GLU A 122 -4.62 -2.46 10.23
N ALA A 123 -4.47 -2.45 11.56
CA ALA A 123 -5.49 -1.95 12.48
C ALA A 123 -5.83 -0.48 12.25
N ALA A 124 -4.85 0.33 11.82
CA ALA A 124 -5.08 1.71 11.43
C ALA A 124 -5.72 1.86 10.03
N GLY A 125 -5.72 0.82 9.20
CA GLY A 125 -6.21 0.86 7.81
C GLY A 125 -5.18 1.35 6.80
N ALA A 126 -3.88 1.20 7.08
CA ALA A 126 -2.79 1.57 6.18
C ALA A 126 -2.81 0.81 4.84
N GLY A 127 -3.29 -0.44 4.83
CA GLY A 127 -3.31 -1.27 3.62
C GLY A 127 -4.16 -0.72 2.48
N ALA A 128 -5.17 0.10 2.75
CA ALA A 128 -5.94 0.77 1.69
C ALA A 128 -5.21 1.98 1.07
N TRP A 129 -4.16 2.47 1.72
CA TRP A 129 -3.45 3.71 1.36
C TRP A 129 -2.09 3.44 0.71
N ASP A 130 -1.36 2.45 1.21
CA ASP A 130 -0.01 2.13 0.75
C ASP A 130 0.14 0.59 0.63
N VAL A 131 -0.53 0.03 -0.38
CA VAL A 131 -0.54 -1.43 -0.66
C VAL A 131 0.89 -1.93 -0.89
N GLU A 132 1.70 -1.16 -1.63
CA GLU A 132 3.09 -1.52 -1.92
C GLU A 132 3.94 -1.61 -0.65
N LEU A 133 3.75 -0.71 0.32
CA LEU A 133 4.43 -0.78 1.60
C LEU A 133 4.03 -2.05 2.37
N MET A 134 2.74 -2.39 2.41
CA MET A 134 2.26 -3.59 3.09
C MET A 134 2.84 -4.86 2.45
N GLU A 135 2.88 -4.93 1.11
CA GLU A 135 3.49 -6.04 0.38
C GLU A 135 4.99 -6.15 0.65
N LYS A 136 5.71 -5.02 0.67
CA LYS A 136 7.14 -4.98 1.03
C LYS A 136 7.35 -5.45 2.46
N ALA A 137 6.52 -5.00 3.40
CA ALA A 137 6.59 -5.41 4.78
C ALA A 137 6.36 -6.93 4.95
N GLY A 138 5.32 -7.48 4.31
CA GLY A 138 5.06 -8.91 4.32
C GLY A 138 6.17 -9.73 3.65
N SER A 139 6.85 -9.18 2.64
CA SER A 139 7.99 -9.84 2.00
C SER A 139 9.22 -9.83 2.93
N LYS A 140 9.49 -8.71 3.62
CA LYS A 140 10.55 -8.64 4.63
C LYS A 140 10.28 -9.61 5.80
N LEU A 141 9.05 -9.64 6.31
CA LEU A 141 8.66 -10.55 7.39
C LEU A 141 8.90 -12.00 7.02
N ARG A 142 8.41 -12.44 5.85
CA ARG A 142 8.63 -13.82 5.35
C ARG A 142 10.11 -14.14 5.20
N MET A 143 10.91 -13.18 4.73
CA MET A 143 12.36 -13.35 4.63
C MET A 143 13.01 -13.57 6.00
N LEU A 144 12.70 -12.74 7.00
CA LEU A 144 13.24 -12.90 8.36
C LEU A 144 12.80 -14.21 9.01
N GLU A 145 11.54 -14.60 8.87
CA GLU A 145 11.02 -15.88 9.38
C GLU A 145 11.71 -17.08 8.69
N SER A 146 11.89 -17.03 7.37
CA SER A 146 12.60 -18.06 6.62
C SER A 146 14.09 -18.14 6.99
N ALA A 147 14.71 -17.01 7.35
CA ALA A 147 16.09 -16.98 7.83
C ALA A 147 16.23 -17.69 9.17
N THR A 148 15.30 -17.47 10.11
CA THR A 148 15.27 -18.16 11.40
C THR A 148 15.06 -19.66 11.22
N SER A 149 14.05 -20.05 10.43
CA SER A 149 13.77 -21.46 10.13
C SER A 149 14.97 -22.16 9.46
N PHE A 150 15.66 -21.48 8.55
CA PHE A 150 16.88 -21.98 7.92
C PHE A 150 18.01 -22.19 8.95
N LYS A 151 18.26 -21.23 9.84
CA LYS A 151 19.29 -21.35 10.89
C LYS A 151 19.00 -22.51 11.84
N GLU A 152 17.74 -22.67 12.26
CA GLU A 152 17.31 -23.78 13.12
C GLU A 152 17.49 -25.13 12.42
N ALA A 153 17.08 -25.23 11.15
CA ALA A 153 17.24 -26.44 10.35
C ALA A 153 18.72 -26.79 10.13
N LEU A 154 19.59 -25.79 9.95
CA LEU A 154 21.03 -26.00 9.80
C LEU A 154 21.65 -26.61 11.05
N VAL A 155 21.38 -26.03 12.23
CA VAL A 155 21.88 -26.54 13.51
C VAL A 155 21.35 -27.95 13.79
N ALA A 156 20.06 -28.21 13.51
CA ALA A 156 19.47 -29.53 13.68
C ALA A 156 20.11 -30.57 12.75
N ALA A 157 20.36 -30.22 11.49
CA ALA A 157 21.02 -31.10 10.53
C ALA A 157 22.48 -31.38 10.93
N GLU A 158 23.24 -30.36 11.32
CA GLU A 158 24.62 -30.52 11.82
C GLU A 158 24.69 -31.52 12.97
N ALA A 159 23.82 -31.36 13.98
CA ALA A 159 23.77 -32.25 15.14
C ALA A 159 23.41 -33.71 14.77
N LYS A 160 22.45 -33.90 13.86
CA LYS A 160 22.02 -35.26 13.45
C LYS A 160 23.05 -35.96 12.57
N VAL A 161 23.72 -35.21 11.69
CA VAL A 161 24.82 -35.73 10.87
C VAL A 161 26.01 -36.15 11.71
N GLU A 162 26.38 -35.36 12.73
CA GLU A 162 27.46 -35.71 13.66
C GLU A 162 27.17 -37.03 14.40
N VAL A 163 25.94 -37.19 14.92
CA VAL A 163 25.51 -38.45 15.58
C VAL A 163 25.57 -39.62 14.61
N ALA A 164 25.07 -39.47 13.39
CA ALA A 164 25.10 -40.54 12.39
C ALA A 164 26.54 -40.95 12.02
N HIS A 165 27.46 -40.01 11.91
CA HIS A 165 28.87 -40.30 11.67
C HIS A 165 29.54 -41.02 12.85
N ALA A 166 29.26 -40.59 14.08
CA ALA A 166 29.77 -41.26 15.28
C ALA A 166 29.27 -42.71 15.36
N SER A 167 27.97 -42.94 15.13
CA SER A 167 27.38 -44.29 15.14
C SER A 167 27.93 -45.17 14.01
N ALA A 168 28.23 -44.62 12.84
CA ALA A 168 28.81 -45.39 11.73
C ALA A 168 30.24 -45.89 12.05
N GLY A 169 31.06 -45.08 12.74
CA GLY A 169 32.43 -45.45 13.09
C GLY A 169 32.55 -46.64 14.04
N GLU A 170 31.56 -46.84 14.90
CA GLU A 170 31.56 -47.93 15.90
C GLU A 170 31.10 -49.28 15.32
N THR A 171 30.38 -49.29 14.19
CA THR A 171 29.71 -50.50 13.66
C THR A 171 30.62 -51.58 13.04
N ALA A 172 31.93 -51.36 12.93
CA ALA A 172 32.84 -52.29 12.25
C ALA A 172 32.96 -53.68 12.90
N GLU A 173 32.61 -53.84 14.19
CA GLU A 173 32.71 -55.13 14.92
C GLU A 173 31.51 -55.41 15.86
N LEU A 174 30.42 -54.63 15.78
CA LEU A 174 29.39 -54.61 16.82
C LEU A 174 28.12 -55.43 16.50
N SER A 175 27.35 -55.68 17.57
CA SER A 175 26.09 -56.43 17.61
C SER A 175 25.01 -55.88 16.68
N SER A 176 24.01 -56.71 16.38
CA SER A 176 22.80 -56.31 15.63
C SER A 176 22.13 -55.04 16.16
N GLU A 177 22.20 -54.79 17.47
CA GLU A 177 21.63 -53.59 18.11
C GLU A 177 22.37 -52.31 17.69
N ALA A 178 23.71 -52.35 17.57
CA ALA A 178 24.50 -51.19 17.13
C ALA A 178 24.24 -50.87 15.66
N GLN A 179 24.00 -51.89 14.82
CA GLN A 179 23.62 -51.70 13.42
C GLN A 179 22.25 -51.04 13.29
N GLU A 180 21.27 -51.44 14.11
CA GLU A 180 19.93 -50.82 14.13
C GLU A 180 19.98 -49.37 14.62
N ALA A 181 20.77 -49.09 15.66
CA ALA A 181 20.99 -47.72 16.15
C ALA A 181 21.64 -46.83 15.08
N ALA A 182 22.68 -47.32 14.39
CA ALA A 182 23.32 -46.59 13.30
C ALA A 182 22.38 -46.35 12.11
N ALA A 183 21.55 -47.34 11.75
CA ALA A 183 20.53 -47.20 10.71
C ALA A 183 19.49 -46.13 11.08
N THR A 184 19.07 -46.10 12.35
CA THR A 184 18.13 -45.09 12.86
C THR A 184 18.74 -43.69 12.82
N ALA A 185 19.97 -43.52 13.32
CA ALA A 185 20.68 -42.23 13.27
C ALA A 185 20.87 -41.73 11.82
N ALA A 186 21.20 -42.64 10.90
CA ALA A 186 21.33 -42.32 9.48
C ALA A 186 20.00 -41.90 8.82
N ALA A 187 18.87 -42.45 9.26
CA ALA A 187 17.54 -42.05 8.80
C ALA A 187 17.12 -40.68 9.36
N GLU A 188 17.43 -40.40 10.63
CA GLU A 188 17.20 -39.08 11.24
C GLU A 188 18.04 -37.99 10.57
N ALA A 189 19.32 -38.27 10.28
CA ALA A 189 20.20 -37.36 9.54
C ALA A 189 19.67 -37.04 8.14
N ALA A 190 19.20 -38.07 7.41
CA ALA A 190 18.59 -37.87 6.09
C ALA A 190 17.32 -37.01 6.16
N THR A 191 16.48 -37.19 7.19
CA THR A 191 15.27 -36.39 7.40
C THR A 191 15.60 -34.93 7.73
N ALA A 192 16.61 -34.71 8.59
CA ALA A 192 17.08 -33.37 8.93
C ALA A 192 17.69 -32.67 7.71
N ALA A 193 18.45 -33.38 6.88
CA ALA A 193 18.99 -32.85 5.62
C ALA A 193 17.88 -32.47 4.64
N ALA A 194 16.84 -33.30 4.48
CA ALA A 194 15.69 -32.95 3.64
C ALA A 194 15.01 -31.64 4.12
N THR A 195 14.82 -31.51 5.43
CA THR A 195 14.23 -30.31 6.05
C THR A 195 15.11 -29.07 5.82
N LEU A 196 16.43 -29.21 5.96
CA LEU A 196 17.40 -28.15 5.64
C LEU A 196 17.33 -27.75 4.15
N GLY A 197 17.19 -28.70 3.24
CA GLY A 197 17.05 -28.44 1.81
C GLY A 197 15.81 -27.61 1.48
N GLU A 198 14.67 -27.95 2.07
CA GLU A 198 13.42 -27.17 1.92
C GLU A 198 13.57 -25.76 2.49
N ALA A 199 14.10 -25.63 3.71
CA ALA A 199 14.32 -24.34 4.36
C ALA A 199 15.29 -23.44 3.56
N LEU A 200 16.40 -24.00 3.07
CA LEU A 200 17.38 -23.30 2.23
C LEU A 200 16.74 -22.80 0.91
N SER A 201 15.93 -23.63 0.27
CA SER A 201 15.25 -23.26 -0.98
C SER A 201 14.26 -22.12 -0.77
N THR A 202 13.48 -22.20 0.31
CA THR A 202 12.49 -21.17 0.71
C THR A 202 13.19 -19.87 1.04
N PHE A 203 14.27 -19.93 1.83
CA PHE A 203 15.07 -18.77 2.20
C PHE A 203 15.67 -18.07 0.97
N LYS A 204 16.26 -18.83 0.03
CA LYS A 204 16.79 -18.28 -1.24
C LYS A 204 15.69 -17.63 -2.09
N ALA A 205 14.49 -18.21 -2.13
CA ALA A 205 13.36 -17.61 -2.83
C ALA A 205 12.93 -16.28 -2.19
N CYS A 206 12.87 -16.22 -0.86
CA CYS A 206 12.58 -14.99 -0.12
C CYS A 206 13.64 -13.90 -0.35
N LEU A 207 14.93 -14.25 -0.33
CA LEU A 207 16.01 -13.30 -0.64
C LEU A 207 15.86 -12.71 -2.05
N LYS A 208 15.52 -13.54 -3.04
CA LYS A 208 15.28 -13.08 -4.41
C LYS A 208 14.06 -12.14 -4.49
N ASP A 209 12.97 -12.47 -3.81
CA ASP A 209 11.77 -11.61 -3.74
C ASP A 209 12.09 -10.24 -3.12
N CYS A 210 12.87 -10.22 -2.03
CA CYS A 210 13.35 -8.99 -1.40
C CYS A 210 14.23 -8.16 -2.36
N ALA A 211 15.16 -8.80 -3.08
CA ALA A 211 16.01 -8.13 -4.04
C ALA A 211 15.20 -7.47 -5.18
N VAL A 212 14.20 -8.18 -5.74
CA VAL A 212 13.31 -7.64 -6.78
C VAL A 212 12.52 -6.44 -6.27
N LYS A 213 12.06 -6.48 -5.02
CA LYS A 213 11.28 -5.40 -4.39
C LYS A 213 12.13 -4.27 -3.79
N SER A 214 13.47 -4.33 -3.97
CA SER A 214 14.42 -3.38 -3.39
C SER A 214 14.29 -3.24 -1.86
N ILE A 215 13.98 -4.34 -1.19
CA ILE A 215 13.88 -4.40 0.27
C ILE A 215 15.28 -4.64 0.81
N PRO A 216 15.78 -3.80 1.74
CA PRO A 216 17.08 -4.04 2.33
C PRO A 216 17.08 -5.32 3.15
N VAL A 217 18.11 -6.14 2.93
CA VAL A 217 18.34 -7.38 3.66
C VAL A 217 19.46 -7.12 4.69
N PRO A 218 19.29 -7.52 5.96
CA PRO A 218 20.36 -7.41 6.95
C PRO A 218 21.62 -8.16 6.52
N GLU A 219 22.79 -7.59 6.80
CA GLU A 219 24.09 -8.20 6.46
C GLU A 219 24.25 -9.58 7.10
N GLU A 220 23.79 -9.73 8.35
CA GLU A 220 23.82 -10.99 9.09
C GLU A 220 22.99 -12.10 8.43
N VAL A 221 21.91 -11.74 7.74
CA VAL A 221 21.06 -12.68 6.99
C VAL A 221 21.65 -12.96 5.62
N SER A 222 22.39 -12.00 5.04
CA SER A 222 23.05 -12.12 3.74
C SER A 222 24.40 -12.82 3.79
N ASN A 223 24.82 -13.33 4.95
CA ASN A 223 26.10 -14.02 5.09
C ASN A 223 26.12 -15.30 4.22
N GLU A 224 27.12 -15.41 3.34
CA GLU A 224 27.31 -16.57 2.46
C GLU A 224 27.83 -17.81 3.19
N GLU A 225 28.46 -17.65 4.36
CA GLU A 225 29.01 -18.76 5.13
C GLU A 225 27.96 -19.83 5.52
N PRO A 226 26.82 -19.50 6.16
CA PRO A 226 25.82 -20.52 6.48
C PRO A 226 25.20 -21.16 5.23
N LEU A 227 25.07 -20.42 4.12
CA LEU A 227 24.53 -20.94 2.86
C LEU A 227 25.48 -21.97 2.22
N THR A 228 26.78 -21.67 2.20
CA THR A 228 27.80 -22.59 1.70
C THR A 228 27.92 -23.82 2.58
N ARG A 229 27.91 -23.63 3.91
CA ARG A 229 27.92 -24.74 4.87
C ARG A 229 26.71 -25.65 4.73
N ALA A 230 25.50 -25.09 4.62
CA ALA A 230 24.29 -25.88 4.39
C ALA A 230 24.36 -26.68 3.08
N SER A 231 24.88 -26.07 2.01
CA SER A 231 25.02 -26.75 0.71
C SER A 231 26.00 -27.91 0.79
N ALA A 232 27.14 -27.74 1.48
CA ALA A 232 28.12 -28.80 1.69
C ALA A 232 27.56 -29.97 2.51
N LEU A 233 26.77 -29.68 3.56
CA LEU A 233 26.14 -30.70 4.39
C LEU A 233 25.11 -31.51 3.58
N LEU A 234 24.31 -30.85 2.73
CA LEU A 234 23.38 -31.54 1.83
C LEU A 234 24.10 -32.44 0.82
N GLU A 235 25.20 -31.97 0.22
CA GLU A 235 26.02 -32.77 -0.69
C GLU A 235 26.63 -33.99 0.01
N GLN A 236 27.11 -33.82 1.24
CA GLN A 236 27.64 -34.90 2.08
C GLN A 236 26.57 -35.96 2.38
N GLU A 237 25.36 -35.55 2.80
CA GLU A 237 24.28 -36.50 3.07
C GLU A 237 23.75 -37.19 1.82
N HIS A 238 23.69 -36.50 0.68
CA HIS A 238 23.35 -37.14 -0.60
C HIS A 238 24.39 -38.19 -1.01
N ALA A 239 25.69 -37.90 -0.84
CA ALA A 239 26.76 -38.86 -1.09
C ALA A 239 26.67 -40.06 -0.13
N ALA A 240 26.41 -39.81 1.16
CA ALA A 240 26.25 -40.87 2.16
C ALA A 240 25.02 -41.75 1.88
N ALA A 241 23.89 -41.16 1.49
CA ALA A 241 22.69 -41.90 1.10
C ALA A 241 22.93 -42.76 -0.16
N ALA A 242 23.63 -42.21 -1.16
CA ALA A 242 24.00 -42.97 -2.37
C ALA A 242 24.92 -44.15 -2.04
N ALA A 243 25.90 -43.97 -1.17
CA ALA A 243 26.78 -45.05 -0.71
C ALA A 243 26.01 -46.14 0.05
N ARG A 244 25.08 -45.76 0.94
CA ARG A 244 24.20 -46.70 1.65
C ARG A 244 23.33 -47.51 0.68
N ALA A 245 22.72 -46.86 -0.30
CA ALA A 245 21.92 -47.53 -1.33
C ALA A 245 22.74 -48.53 -2.17
N GLN A 246 23.98 -48.16 -2.53
CA GLN A 246 24.91 -49.05 -3.23
C GLN A 246 25.29 -50.27 -2.37
N ALA A 247 25.57 -50.07 -1.08
CA ALA A 247 25.89 -51.16 -0.15
C ALA A 247 24.72 -52.13 0.05
N GLN A 248 23.49 -51.60 0.18
CA GLN A 248 22.27 -52.41 0.29
C GLN A 248 22.01 -53.22 -1.00
N ALA A 249 22.22 -52.61 -2.17
CA ALA A 249 22.08 -53.30 -3.45
C ALA A 249 23.12 -54.44 -3.58
N ALA A 250 24.37 -54.21 -3.18
CA ALA A 250 25.42 -55.23 -3.19
C ALA A 250 25.12 -56.39 -2.23
N ALA A 251 24.64 -56.10 -1.02
CA ALA A 251 24.22 -57.12 -0.06
C ALA A 251 23.05 -57.97 -0.59
N ALA A 252 22.06 -57.33 -1.23
CA ALA A 252 20.95 -58.05 -1.85
C ALA A 252 21.41 -58.98 -2.97
N THR A 253 22.36 -58.56 -3.82
CA THR A 253 22.90 -59.42 -4.87
C THR A 253 23.65 -60.64 -4.32
N LEU A 254 24.42 -60.49 -3.24
CA LEU A 254 25.15 -61.60 -2.62
C LEU A 254 24.22 -62.59 -1.89
N GLY A 255 23.14 -62.10 -1.28
CA GLY A 255 22.15 -62.96 -0.62
C GLY A 255 21.41 -63.88 -1.60
N MET A 256 21.09 -63.38 -2.80
CA MET A 256 20.43 -64.19 -3.84
C MET A 256 21.32 -65.32 -4.38
N GLU A 257 22.63 -65.11 -4.46
CA GLU A 257 23.56 -66.16 -4.89
C GLU A 257 23.65 -67.28 -3.85
N ALA A 258 23.65 -66.95 -2.55
CA ALA A 258 23.74 -67.91 -1.46
C ALA A 258 22.50 -68.84 -1.35
N ASP A 259 21.29 -68.33 -1.65
CA ASP A 259 20.07 -69.15 -1.65
C ASP A 259 19.92 -70.05 -2.89
N SER A 260 20.73 -69.82 -3.93
CA SER A 260 20.68 -70.57 -5.21
C SER A 260 21.71 -71.70 -5.33
N ALA A 261 22.68 -71.77 -4.40
CA ALA A 261 23.76 -72.74 -4.36
C ALA A 261 23.48 -73.88 -3.38
#